data_AF-A0A8J2Z3I5-F1
#
_entry.id   AF-A0A8J2Z3I5-F1
#
_cell.length_a   1.000
_cell.length_b   1.000
_cell.length_c   1.000
_cell.angle_alpha   90.00
_cell.angle_beta   90.00
_cell.angle_gamma   90.00
#
_symmetry.space_group_name_H-M   'P 1'
#
loop_
_entity.id
_entity.type
_entity.pdbx_description
1 polymer ?
#
loop_
_entity_poly.entity_id
_entity_poly.type
_entity_poly.pdbx_seq_one_letter_code
_entity_poly.pdbx_strand_id
1 'polypeptide(L)'
;MHNLHFIVTNADSHEDAICSIESEIMDWGNENNWRSVFAAMSVHDQSVFFADDDSHFNNIVESTYNSIKSIEAAINSEIQSVPHLSTIRQFKSDDTQLTELGYYKLEKYARHMHEAFKFKHKPYEIKSMQSFFEYQYDEFGITDFRCDGNPASSYIVFIDMHS
;
A
#
# COMPACT_ATOMS: atom_id res chain seq x y z
N MET A 1 2.09 15.71 1.74
CA MET A 1 1.21 14.73 2.43
C MET A 1 1.95 13.41 2.45
N HIS A 2 1.95 12.70 3.58
CA HIS A 2 2.63 11.40 3.68
C HIS A 2 1.61 10.26 3.64
N ASN A 3 1.89 9.22 2.87
CA ASN A 3 1.16 7.95 2.92
C ASN A 3 2.13 6.79 3.06
N LEU A 4 1.67 5.75 3.74
CA LEU A 4 2.43 4.52 3.91
C LEU A 4 2.02 3.53 2.82
N HIS A 5 3.00 3.03 2.08
CA HIS A 5 2.82 1.96 1.09
C HIS A 5 3.61 0.73 1.50
N PHE A 6 3.05 -0.45 1.27
CA PHE A 6 3.69 -1.72 1.55
C PHE A 6 4.13 -2.41 0.27
N ILE A 7 5.32 -3.02 0.28
CA ILE A 7 5.76 -3.87 -0.82
C ILE A 7 6.12 -5.25 -0.28
N VAL A 8 5.50 -6.29 -0.83
CA VAL A 8 5.83 -7.67 -0.50
C VAL A 8 6.86 -8.18 -1.50
N THR A 9 7.98 -8.72 -1.02
CA THR A 9 9.07 -9.23 -1.88
C THR A 9 9.69 -10.52 -1.32
N ASN A 10 10.49 -11.21 -2.12
CA ASN A 10 11.35 -12.31 -1.69
C ASN A 10 12.80 -11.84 -1.61
N ALA A 11 13.48 -12.11 -0.50
CA ALA A 11 14.89 -11.75 -0.29
C ALA A 11 15.57 -12.70 0.71
N ASP A 12 16.89 -12.65 0.79
CA ASP A 12 17.66 -13.49 1.72
C ASP A 12 17.83 -12.83 3.11
N SER A 13 17.76 -11.50 3.18
CA SER A 13 17.76 -10.72 4.41
C SER A 13 16.85 -9.48 4.32
N HIS A 14 16.68 -8.77 5.43
CA HIS A 14 15.98 -7.48 5.46
C HIS A 14 16.68 -6.43 4.59
N GLU A 15 18.01 -6.37 4.67
CA GLU A 15 18.83 -5.44 3.90
C GLU A 15 18.75 -5.72 2.40
N ASP A 16 18.75 -7.00 2.00
CA ASP A 16 18.57 -7.39 0.60
C ASP A 16 17.17 -7.03 0.10
N ALA A 17 16.14 -7.21 0.94
CA ALA A 17 14.78 -6.78 0.61
C ALA A 17 14.71 -5.27 0.36
N ILE A 18 15.32 -4.48 1.26
CA ILE A 18 15.35 -3.01 1.15
C ILE A 18 16.13 -2.59 -0.10
N CYS A 19 17.34 -3.09 -0.30
CA CYS A 19 18.18 -2.74 -1.46
C CYS A 19 17.51 -3.09 -2.78
N SER A 20 16.90 -4.28 -2.86
CA SER A 20 16.17 -4.72 -4.05
C SER A 20 15.00 -3.78 -4.33
N ILE A 21 14.16 -3.53 -3.32
CA ILE A 21 13.00 -2.67 -3.50
C ILE A 21 13.41 -1.25 -3.86
N GLU A 22 14.38 -0.66 -3.15
CA GLU A 22 14.85 0.69 -3.43
C GLU A 22 15.28 0.87 -4.90
N SER A 23 15.91 -0.16 -5.48
CA SER A 23 16.30 -0.21 -6.89
C SER A 23 15.11 -0.33 -7.83
N GLU A 24 14.14 -1.21 -7.51
CA GLU A 24 12.94 -1.43 -8.33
C GLU A 24 12.01 -0.21 -8.35
N ILE A 25 11.97 0.57 -7.26
CA ILE A 25 11.09 1.74 -7.13
C ILE A 25 11.81 3.07 -7.31
N MET A 26 12.99 3.10 -7.95
CA MET A 26 13.72 4.36 -8.17
C MET A 26 12.94 5.38 -8.99
N ASP A 27 12.15 4.91 -9.96
CA ASP A 27 11.31 5.74 -10.81
C ASP A 27 9.95 6.06 -10.17
N TRP A 28 9.71 5.58 -8.94
CA TRP A 28 8.46 5.81 -8.25
C TRP A 28 8.28 7.24 -7.75
N GLY A 29 9.29 8.11 -7.89
CA GLY A 29 9.27 9.52 -7.48
C GLY A 29 9.51 10.51 -8.62
N ASN A 30 9.25 11.79 -8.39
CA ASN A 30 9.60 12.90 -9.28
C ASN A 30 9.95 14.17 -8.49
N GLU A 31 10.06 15.32 -9.15
CA GLU A 31 10.43 16.59 -8.49
C GLU A 31 9.45 17.05 -7.41
N ASN A 32 8.19 16.62 -7.49
CA ASN A 32 7.13 17.01 -6.56
C ASN A 32 6.75 15.90 -5.58
N ASN A 33 7.12 14.64 -5.87
CA ASN A 33 6.78 13.50 -5.03
C ASN A 33 8.03 12.67 -4.71
N TRP A 34 8.29 12.40 -3.44
CA TRP A 34 9.45 11.61 -3.00
C TRP A 34 9.02 10.31 -2.34
N ARG A 35 9.93 9.33 -2.35
CA ARG A 35 9.72 8.01 -1.78
C ARG A 35 10.94 7.60 -0.98
N SER A 36 10.71 7.08 0.22
CA SER A 36 11.76 6.61 1.11
C SER A 36 11.44 5.21 1.61
N VAL A 37 12.33 4.26 1.32
CA VAL A 37 12.31 2.95 1.97
C VAL A 37 12.92 3.13 3.35
N PHE A 38 12.22 2.73 4.42
CA PHE A 38 12.72 2.97 5.78
C PHE A 38 12.72 1.75 6.68
N ALA A 39 11.96 0.70 6.36
CA ALA A 39 11.94 -0.51 7.14
C ALA A 39 11.60 -1.75 6.31
N ALA A 40 11.92 -2.92 6.83
CA ALA A 40 11.44 -4.20 6.34
C ALA A 40 11.02 -5.10 7.51
N MET A 41 9.99 -5.92 7.31
CA MET A 41 9.53 -6.94 8.24
C MET A 41 9.61 -8.31 7.59
N SER A 42 10.18 -9.29 8.29
CA SER A 42 10.17 -10.70 7.87
C SER A 42 8.78 -11.30 8.05
N VAL A 43 8.23 -11.93 7.01
CA VAL A 43 6.93 -12.62 7.09
C VAL A 43 7.01 -13.90 7.94
N HIS A 44 8.20 -14.45 8.13
CA HIS A 44 8.39 -15.71 8.86
C HIS A 44 8.36 -15.50 10.39
N ASP A 45 9.20 -14.60 10.89
CA ASP A 45 9.39 -14.37 12.32
C ASP A 45 8.88 -13.00 12.81
N GLN A 46 8.41 -12.14 11.90
CA GLN A 46 7.89 -10.80 12.18
C GLN A 46 8.91 -9.85 12.81
N SER A 47 10.21 -10.17 12.70
CA SER A 47 11.28 -9.23 13.04
C SER A 47 11.29 -8.05 12.07
N VAL A 48 11.49 -6.84 12.61
CA VAL A 48 11.55 -5.59 11.86
C VAL A 48 12.98 -5.05 11.89
N PHE A 49 13.45 -4.62 10.73
CA PHE A 49 14.70 -3.89 10.57
C PHE A 49 14.38 -2.49 10.05
N PHE A 50 14.91 -1.46 10.71
CA PHE A 50 14.79 -0.07 10.29
C PHE A 50 16.11 0.34 9.61
N ALA A 51 16.01 0.76 8.35
CA ALA A 51 17.14 1.29 7.58
C ALA A 51 17.32 2.80 7.76
N ASP A 52 16.26 3.49 8.19
CA ASP A 52 16.26 4.92 8.51
C ASP A 52 15.56 5.14 9.86
N ASP A 53 16.36 5.45 10.88
CA ASP A 53 15.88 5.68 12.25
C ASP A 53 15.06 6.98 12.39
N ASP A 54 15.15 7.90 11.42
CA ASP A 54 14.50 9.22 11.44
C ASP A 54 13.19 9.27 10.62
N SER A 55 12.72 8.14 10.07
CA SER A 55 11.48 8.10 9.30
C SER A 55 10.25 8.49 10.12
N HIS A 56 9.34 9.25 9.48
CA HIS A 56 8.09 9.73 10.08
C HIS A 56 7.22 8.60 10.62
N PHE A 57 7.31 7.41 10.00
CA PHE A 57 6.45 6.27 10.29
C PHE A 57 7.05 5.26 11.29
N ASN A 58 8.28 5.43 11.79
CA ASN A 58 8.91 4.45 12.68
C ASN A 58 8.05 4.10 13.90
N ASN A 59 7.57 5.11 14.63
CA ASN A 59 6.68 4.92 15.77
C ASN A 59 5.36 4.22 15.39
N ILE A 60 4.86 4.45 14.17
CA ILE A 60 3.62 3.86 13.67
C ILE A 60 3.85 2.39 13.31
N VAL A 61 5.00 2.04 12.75
CA VAL A 61 5.37 0.64 12.49
C VAL A 61 5.45 -0.15 13.79
N GLU A 62 6.11 0.39 14.82
CA GLU A 62 6.24 -0.29 16.12
C GLU A 62 4.91 -0.40 16.90
N SER A 63 4.05 0.61 16.80
CA SER A 63 2.79 0.64 17.57
C SER A 63 1.60 -0.01 16.86
N THR A 64 1.50 0.17 15.54
CA THR A 64 0.31 -0.15 14.74
C THR A 64 0.59 -1.29 13.76
N TYR A 65 1.71 -1.24 13.03
CA TYR A 65 2.06 -2.25 12.02
C TYR A 65 3.10 -3.27 12.51
N ASN A 66 3.03 -3.64 13.79
CA ASN A 66 4.00 -4.52 14.45
C ASN A 66 3.75 -6.03 14.26
N SER A 67 2.76 -6.40 13.45
CA SER A 67 2.51 -7.79 13.11
C SER A 67 1.87 -7.90 11.73
N ILE A 68 2.02 -9.05 11.10
CA ILE A 68 1.33 -9.37 9.85
C ILE A 68 -0.18 -9.17 9.99
N LYS A 69 -0.74 -9.62 11.13
CA LYS A 69 -2.18 -9.52 11.39
C LYS A 69 -2.65 -8.07 11.46
N SER A 70 -1.87 -7.17 12.03
CA SER A 70 -2.26 -5.76 12.11
C SER A 70 -2.13 -5.06 10.75
N ILE A 71 -1.12 -5.41 9.95
CA ILE A 71 -0.99 -4.95 8.56
C ILE A 71 -2.17 -5.44 7.71
N GLU A 72 -2.47 -6.74 7.73
CA GLU A 72 -3.62 -7.32 7.01
C GLU A 72 -4.95 -6.69 7.47
N ALA A 73 -5.12 -6.45 8.78
CA ALA A 73 -6.32 -5.79 9.29
C ALA A 73 -6.46 -4.36 8.76
N ALA A 74 -5.37 -3.59 8.69
CA ALA A 74 -5.37 -2.25 8.12
C ALA A 74 -5.70 -2.27 6.62
N ILE A 75 -5.08 -3.16 5.85
CA ILE A 75 -5.37 -3.32 4.41
C ILE A 75 -6.83 -3.70 4.19
N ASN A 76 -7.34 -4.68 4.93
CA ASN A 76 -8.75 -5.10 4.83
C ASN A 76 -9.71 -3.98 5.25
N SER A 77 -9.34 -3.18 6.25
CA SER A 77 -10.11 -1.99 6.62
C SER A 77 -10.13 -0.97 5.49
N GLU A 78 -9.02 -0.78 4.77
CA GLU A 78 -8.96 0.14 3.63
C GLU A 78 -9.76 -0.38 2.44
N ILE A 79 -9.64 -1.66 2.09
CA ILE A 79 -10.45 -2.31 1.04
C ILE A 79 -11.95 -2.15 1.31
N GLN A 80 -12.36 -2.22 2.58
CA GLN A 80 -13.77 -2.07 3.00
C GLN A 80 -14.18 -0.61 3.21
N SER A 81 -13.21 0.29 3.40
CA SER A 81 -13.43 1.72 3.29
C SER A 81 -14.01 1.95 1.90
N VAL A 82 -15.08 2.73 1.79
CA VAL A 82 -15.64 3.06 0.47
C VAL A 82 -15.50 4.57 0.33
N PRO A 83 -14.38 5.05 -0.25
CA PRO A 83 -14.09 6.46 -0.34
C PRO A 83 -15.24 7.22 -1.01
N HIS A 84 -15.63 8.36 -0.46
CA HIS A 84 -16.67 9.23 -1.05
C HIS A 84 -18.05 8.58 -1.28
N LEU A 85 -18.36 7.42 -0.68
CA LEU A 85 -19.67 6.77 -0.80
C LEU A 85 -20.84 7.71 -0.48
N SER A 86 -20.68 8.55 0.54
CA SER A 86 -21.67 9.57 0.91
C SER A 86 -21.87 10.64 -0.18
N THR A 87 -20.80 11.00 -0.90
CA THR A 87 -20.87 11.94 -2.03
C THR A 87 -21.53 11.28 -3.23
N ILE A 88 -21.23 10.01 -3.51
CA ILE A 88 -21.88 9.29 -4.61
C ILE A 88 -23.38 9.14 -4.40
N ARG A 89 -23.82 8.83 -3.18
CA ARG A 89 -25.25 8.72 -2.85
C ARG A 89 -26.03 10.00 -3.10
N GLN A 90 -25.36 11.14 -3.26
CA GLN A 90 -25.98 12.43 -3.57
C GLN A 90 -26.20 12.63 -5.07
N PHE A 91 -25.45 11.94 -5.93
CA PHE A 91 -25.62 12.02 -7.38
C PHE A 91 -26.86 11.24 -7.82
N LYS A 92 -27.67 11.86 -8.67
CA LYS A 92 -28.81 11.21 -9.32
C LYS A 92 -28.40 10.65 -10.67
N SER A 93 -29.12 9.64 -11.17
CA SER A 93 -28.83 8.99 -12.45
C SER A 93 -28.91 9.93 -13.67
N ASP A 94 -29.54 11.09 -13.51
CA ASP A 94 -29.72 12.14 -14.53
C ASP A 94 -28.87 13.40 -14.27
N ASP A 95 -27.98 13.39 -13.26
CA ASP A 95 -27.03 14.49 -13.04
C ASP A 95 -26.00 14.54 -14.18
N THR A 96 -26.18 15.52 -15.07
CA THR A 96 -25.31 15.75 -16.24
C THR A 96 -24.33 16.91 -16.03
N GLN A 97 -24.42 17.64 -14.91
CA GLN A 97 -23.55 18.76 -14.58
C GLN A 97 -22.79 18.51 -13.28
N LEU A 98 -21.80 17.63 -13.35
CA LEU A 98 -20.86 17.43 -12.25
C LEU A 98 -19.82 18.54 -12.24
N THR A 99 -19.48 19.04 -11.06
CA THR A 99 -18.31 19.89 -10.87
C THR A 99 -17.03 19.06 -11.06
N GLU A 100 -15.89 19.72 -11.32
CA GLU A 100 -14.58 19.04 -11.40
C GLU A 100 -14.30 18.19 -10.15
N LEU A 101 -14.61 18.72 -8.96
CA LEU A 101 -14.49 17.99 -7.71
C LEU A 101 -15.44 16.77 -7.64
N GLY A 102 -16.63 16.87 -8.24
CA GLY A 102 -17.57 15.76 -8.35
C GLY A 102 -17.03 14.64 -9.23
N TYR A 103 -16.45 14.98 -10.38
CA TYR A 103 -15.77 14.02 -11.27
C TYR A 103 -14.60 13.32 -10.57
N TYR A 104 -13.73 14.09 -9.91
CA TYR A 104 -12.59 13.54 -9.16
C TYR A 104 -13.03 12.50 -8.11
N LYS A 105 -14.08 12.80 -7.32
CA LYS A 105 -14.58 11.89 -6.29
C LYS A 105 -15.21 10.62 -6.87
N LEU A 106 -15.92 10.74 -8.00
CA LEU A 106 -16.48 9.60 -8.71
C LEU A 106 -15.38 8.69 -9.27
N GLU A 107 -14.36 9.28 -9.87
CA GLU A 107 -13.20 8.55 -10.38
C GLU A 107 -12.51 7.77 -9.26
N LYS A 108 -12.21 8.43 -8.13
CA LYS A 108 -11.58 7.80 -6.96
C LYS A 108 -12.41 6.65 -6.41
N TYR A 109 -13.73 6.83 -6.25
CA TYR A 109 -14.61 5.74 -5.85
C TYR A 109 -14.62 4.58 -6.85
N ALA A 110 -14.76 4.87 -8.15
CA ALA A 110 -14.85 3.83 -9.17
C ALA A 110 -13.56 3.00 -9.21
N ARG A 111 -12.41 3.68 -9.07
CA ARG A 111 -11.09 3.06 -8.97
C ARG A 111 -10.97 2.19 -7.72
N HIS A 112 -11.38 2.69 -6.55
CA HIS A 112 -11.38 1.91 -5.32
C HIS A 112 -12.23 0.64 -5.45
N MET A 113 -13.45 0.77 -5.95
CA MET A 113 -14.35 -0.36 -6.17
C MET A 113 -13.77 -1.39 -7.14
N HIS A 114 -13.05 -0.92 -8.18
CA HIS A 114 -12.36 -1.81 -9.12
C HIS A 114 -11.24 -2.61 -8.46
N GLU A 115 -10.38 -1.95 -7.67
CA GLU A 115 -9.30 -2.62 -6.94
C GLU A 115 -9.84 -3.56 -5.84
N ALA A 116 -10.79 -3.09 -5.05
CA ALA A 116 -11.42 -3.86 -3.97
C ALA A 116 -12.20 -5.08 -4.48
N PHE A 117 -12.66 -5.08 -5.75
CA PHE A 117 -13.42 -6.18 -6.32
C PHE A 117 -12.66 -7.51 -6.28
N LYS A 118 -11.32 -7.48 -6.41
CA LYS A 118 -10.43 -8.65 -6.31
C LYS A 118 -10.60 -9.40 -4.98
N PHE A 119 -11.00 -8.68 -3.93
CA PHE A 119 -11.14 -9.16 -2.55
C PHE A 119 -12.60 -9.37 -2.11
N LYS A 120 -13.57 -9.28 -3.03
CA LYS A 120 -15.01 -9.35 -2.73
C LYS A 120 -15.42 -10.61 -1.93
N HIS A 121 -14.75 -11.72 -2.19
CA HIS A 121 -15.11 -13.03 -1.64
C HIS A 121 -14.18 -13.52 -0.53
N LYS A 122 -13.03 -12.90 -0.35
CA LYS A 122 -12.03 -13.32 0.62
C LYS A 122 -11.24 -12.12 1.11
N PRO A 123 -10.98 -12.00 2.43
CA PRO A 123 -10.09 -10.96 2.94
C PRO A 123 -8.70 -11.08 2.32
N TYR A 124 -8.03 -9.93 2.27
CA TYR A 124 -6.61 -9.85 1.93
C TYR A 124 -5.78 -10.66 2.93
N GLU A 125 -4.85 -11.45 2.39
CA GLU A 125 -3.82 -12.18 3.12
C GLU A 125 -2.47 -11.89 2.44
N ILE A 126 -1.41 -11.57 3.19
CA ILE A 126 -0.09 -11.20 2.64
C ILE A 126 0.49 -12.33 1.76
N LYS A 127 0.14 -13.58 2.05
CA LYS A 127 0.61 -14.73 1.26
C LYS A 127 -0.09 -14.88 -0.10
N SER A 128 -1.16 -14.14 -0.37
CA SER A 128 -2.06 -14.38 -1.52
C SER A 128 -1.56 -13.87 -2.88
N MET A 129 -0.41 -13.19 -2.95
CA MET A 129 0.16 -12.61 -4.19
C MET A 129 -0.80 -11.64 -4.90
N GLN A 130 -1.45 -10.77 -4.14
CA GLN A 130 -2.39 -9.79 -4.69
C GLN A 130 -1.99 -8.37 -4.28
N SER A 131 -1.94 -7.45 -5.24
CA SER A 131 -1.76 -6.02 -4.99
C SER A 131 -3.12 -5.34 -4.77
N PHE A 132 -3.11 -4.24 -4.00
CA PHE A 132 -4.24 -3.32 -3.84
C PHE A 132 -3.72 -1.89 -3.93
N PHE A 133 -4.25 -1.12 -4.88
CA PHE A 133 -3.68 0.17 -5.31
C PHE A 133 -2.18 0.06 -5.57
N GLU A 134 -1.84 -0.76 -6.57
CA GLU A 134 -0.46 -0.87 -7.03
C GLU A 134 0.04 0.51 -7.47
N TYR A 135 1.05 1.00 -6.76
CA TYR A 135 1.76 2.25 -7.03
C TYR A 135 0.86 3.47 -7.31
N GLN A 136 0.31 4.07 -6.24
CA GLN A 136 -0.32 5.39 -6.28
C GLN A 136 0.25 6.28 -5.18
N TYR A 137 0.69 7.47 -5.59
CA TYR A 137 1.42 8.44 -4.75
C TYR A 137 0.63 8.99 -3.57
N ASP A 138 -0.68 8.92 -3.65
CA ASP A 138 -1.62 9.66 -2.82
C ASP A 138 -2.60 8.73 -2.09
N GLU A 139 -2.36 7.42 -2.15
CA GLU A 139 -3.23 6.41 -1.54
C GLU A 139 -2.41 5.40 -0.73
N PHE A 140 -3.01 4.87 0.33
CA PHE A 140 -2.49 3.69 0.99
C PHE A 140 -2.61 2.49 0.02
N GLY A 141 -1.55 1.70 -0.08
CA GLY A 141 -1.54 0.57 -0.99
C GLY A 141 -0.57 -0.53 -0.59
N ILE A 142 -0.70 -1.66 -1.29
CA ILE A 142 0.22 -2.78 -1.21
C ILE A 142 0.53 -3.30 -2.61
N THR A 143 1.81 -3.45 -2.90
CA THR A 143 2.33 -3.99 -4.16
C THR A 143 3.03 -5.32 -3.90
N ASP A 144 2.81 -6.31 -4.76
CA ASP A 144 3.53 -7.59 -4.69
C ASP A 144 4.61 -7.67 -5.78
N PHE A 145 5.88 -7.72 -5.37
CA PHE A 145 7.06 -7.88 -6.22
C PHE A 145 7.71 -9.27 -6.08
N ARG A 146 7.02 -10.24 -5.49
CA ARG A 146 7.55 -11.60 -5.40
C ARG A 146 7.69 -12.21 -6.79
N CYS A 147 8.84 -12.81 -7.05
CA CYS A 147 9.11 -13.54 -8.29
C CYS A 147 8.93 -15.04 -8.05
N ASP A 148 8.10 -15.68 -8.88
CA ASP A 148 7.91 -17.13 -8.82
C ASP A 148 9.24 -17.87 -9.05
N GLY A 149 9.63 -18.71 -8.09
CA GLY A 149 10.80 -19.59 -8.19
C GLY A 149 12.01 -19.22 -7.33
N ASN A 150 11.94 -18.12 -6.57
CA ASN A 150 12.97 -17.83 -5.56
C ASN A 150 12.62 -18.50 -4.21
N PRO A 151 13.41 -19.47 -3.70
CA PRO A 151 13.17 -20.08 -2.39
C PRO A 151 13.40 -19.13 -1.20
N ALA A 152 13.76 -17.88 -1.47
CA ALA A 152 14.04 -16.85 -0.49
C ALA A 152 12.80 -16.46 0.36
N SER A 153 13.07 -16.07 1.61
CA SER A 153 12.05 -15.68 2.59
C SER A 153 11.24 -14.48 2.10
N SER A 154 9.97 -14.37 2.51
CA SER A 154 9.14 -13.21 2.17
C SER A 154 9.31 -12.08 3.17
N TYR A 155 9.35 -10.86 2.67
CA TYR A 155 9.47 -9.62 3.45
C TYR A 155 8.39 -8.63 3.05
N ILE A 156 8.02 -7.77 4.00
CA ILE A 156 7.17 -6.60 3.78
C ILE A 156 8.07 -5.38 3.95
N VAL A 157 8.29 -4.63 2.89
CA VAL A 157 9.07 -3.39 2.87
C VAL A 157 8.13 -2.20 3.04
N PHE A 158 8.50 -1.28 3.92
CA PHE A 158 7.72 -0.10 4.28
C PHE A 158 8.25 1.12 3.53
N ILE A 159 7.36 1.79 2.80
CA ILE A 159 7.67 2.94 1.96
C ILE A 159 6.90 4.16 2.48
N ASP A 160 7.64 5.21 2.83
CA ASP A 160 7.07 6.53 3.08
C ASP A 160 6.99 7.30 1.76
N MET A 161 5.77 7.49 1.28
CA MET A 161 5.45 8.21 0.05
C MET A 161 5.06 9.65 0.41
N HIS A 162 5.72 10.61 -0.21
CA HIS A 162 5.59 12.04 0.02
C HIS A 162 5.06 12.72 -1.23
N SER A 163 4.03 13.56 -1.08
CA SER A 163 3.48 14.46 -2.11
C SER A 163 3.38 15.91 -1.66
#